data_AF-A0AAE4V5H7-F1
#
_entry.id   AF-A0AAE4V5H7-F1
#
_cell.length_a   1.000
_cell.length_b   1.000
_cell.length_c   1.000
_cell.angle_alpha   90.00
_cell.angle_beta   90.00
_cell.angle_gamma   90.00
#
_symmetry.space_group_name_H-M   'P 1'
#
loop_
_entity.id
_entity.type
_entity.pdbx_description
1 polymer ?
#
loop_
_entity_poly.entity_id
_entity_poly.type
_entity_poly.pdbx_seq_one_letter_code
_entity_poly.pdbx_strand_id
1 'polypeptide(L)' 'KLIVDLMYEGGIARMNYSVSDTAEFGGYLSGPRVIDAGTKERMKAILADIQSGEFTRRLVANVENGNT' A
#
# COMPACT_ATOMS: atom_id res chain seq x y z
N LYS A 1 12.42 3.31 7.07
CA LYS A 1 13.57 2.98 6.20
C LYS A 1 14.04 1.54 6.44
N LEU A 2 14.52 1.16 7.63
CA LEU A 2 15.07 -0.19 7.92
C LEU A 2 14.20 -1.38 7.48
N ILE A 3 12.91 -1.43 7.85
CA ILE A 3 12.01 -2.55 7.49
C ILE A 3 11.89 -2.71 5.97
N VAL A 4 11.81 -1.60 5.24
CA VAL A 4 11.72 -1.60 3.78
C VAL A 4 13.05 -2.00 3.15
N ASP A 5 14.19 -1.60 3.73
CA ASP A 5 15.52 -2.01 3.27
C ASP A 5 15.66 -3.55 3.36
N LEU A 6 15.25 -4.16 4.47
CA LEU A 6 15.28 -5.62 4.65
C LEU A 6 14.37 -6.36 3.66
N MET A 7 13.17 -5.81 3.39
CA MET A 7 12.26 -6.34 2.38
C MET A 7 12.84 -6.22 0.97
N TYR A 8 13.57 -5.15 0.67
CA TYR A 8 14.24 -4.98 -0.61
C TYR A 8 15.39 -5.97 -0.79
N GLU A 9 16.19 -6.20 0.25
CA GLU A 9 17.37 -7.08 0.23
C GLU A 9 17.03 -8.58 0.22
N GLY A 10 15.84 -8.99 0.67
CA GLY A 10 15.49 -10.41 0.73
C GLY A 10 14.03 -10.74 0.97
N GLY A 11 13.13 -9.82 0.64
CA GLY A 11 11.69 -10.02 0.75
C GLY A 11 11.15 -10.03 2.18
N ILE A 12 9.87 -10.34 2.29
CA ILE A 12 9.14 -10.37 3.57
C ILE A 12 9.73 -11.41 4.53
N ALA A 13 10.19 -12.55 4.02
CA ALA A 13 10.79 -13.60 4.84
C ALA A 13 12.07 -13.12 5.56
N ARG A 14 12.95 -12.37 4.88
CA ARG A 14 14.15 -11.79 5.49
C ARG A 14 13.80 -10.72 6.52
N MET A 15 12.77 -9.92 6.25
CA MET A 15 12.26 -8.93 7.20
C MET A 15 11.74 -9.61 8.47
N ASN A 16 10.89 -10.64 8.33
CA ASN A 16 10.34 -11.39 9.47
C ASN A 16 11.44 -12.08 10.29
N TYR A 17 12.44 -12.68 9.65
CA TYR A 17 13.59 -13.27 10.34
C TYR A 17 14.45 -12.24 11.11
N SER A 18 14.43 -10.98 10.68
CA SER A 18 15.26 -9.91 11.27
C SER A 18 14.56 -9.13 12.39
N VAL A 19 13.27 -9.38 12.62
CA VAL A 19 12.50 -8.76 13.73
C VAL A 19 12.31 -9.78 14.86
N SER A 20 11.89 -9.32 16.04
CA SER A 20 11.59 -10.23 17.16
C SER A 20 10.31 -11.02 16.92
N ASP A 21 10.20 -12.20 17.51
CA ASP A 21 9.01 -13.06 17.45
C ASP A 21 7.72 -12.30 17.86
N THR A 22 7.81 -11.41 18.85
CA THR A 22 6.69 -10.55 19.27
C THR A 22 6.24 -9.60 18.16
N ALA A 23 7.18 -9.04 17.40
CA ALA A 23 6.88 -8.13 16.28
C ALA A 23 6.31 -8.90 15.09
N GLU A 24 6.85 -10.08 14.79
CA GLU A 24 6.31 -10.97 13.75
C GLU A 24 4.87 -11.39 14.07
N PHE A 25 4.63 -11.89 15.29
CA PHE A 25 3.29 -12.27 15.76
C PHE A 25 2.31 -11.09 15.75
N GLY A 26 2.77 -9.91 16.20
CA GLY A 26 2.01 -8.67 16.11
C GLY A 26 1.62 -8.31 14.68
N GLY A 27 2.54 -8.51 13.73
CA GLY A 27 2.31 -8.30 12.30
C GLY A 27 1.25 -9.23 11.72
N TYR A 28 1.26 -10.52 12.07
CA TYR A 28 0.25 -11.47 11.59
C TYR A 28 -1.15 -11.18 12.10
N LEU A 29 -1.29 -10.82 13.39
CA LEU A 29 -2.60 -10.53 13.96
C LEU A 29 -3.12 -9.14 13.56
N SER A 30 -2.25 -8.14 13.54
CA SER A 30 -2.67 -6.74 13.39
C SER A 30 -2.63 -6.28 11.94
N GLY A 31 -1.81 -6.89 11.09
CA GLY A 31 -1.72 -6.56 9.67
C GLY A 31 -3.08 -6.59 8.96
N PRO A 32 -3.83 -7.71 9.03
CA PRO A 32 -5.16 -7.80 8.42
C PRO A 32 -6.22 -6.89 9.04
N ARG A 33 -6.02 -6.41 10.27
CA ARG A 33 -6.93 -5.44 10.92
C ARG A 33 -6.78 -4.04 10.32
N VAL A 34 -5.61 -3.72 9.77
CA VAL A 34 -5.33 -2.44 9.11
C VAL A 34 -5.53 -2.55 7.60
N ILE A 35 -4.98 -3.60 6.97
CA ILE A 35 -5.08 -3.88 5.55
C ILE A 35 -5.96 -5.13 5.35
N ASP A 36 -7.26 -4.88 5.25
CA ASP A 36 -8.31 -5.89 5.15
C ASP A 36 -8.78 -6.15 3.70
N ALA A 37 -9.78 -7.03 3.54
CA ALA A 37 -10.40 -7.27 2.24
C ALA A 37 -11.02 -6.00 1.62
N GLY A 38 -11.59 -5.11 2.45
CA GLY A 38 -12.12 -3.82 2.00
C GLY A 38 -11.04 -2.93 1.39
N THR A 39 -9.81 -3.03 1.90
CA THR A 39 -8.65 -2.31 1.34
C THR A 39 -8.33 -2.78 -0.07
N LYS A 40 -8.41 -4.09 -0.32
CA LYS A 40 -8.22 -4.64 -1.66
C LYS A 40 -9.30 -4.17 -2.64
N GLU A 41 -10.56 -4.08 -2.20
CA GLU A 41 -11.65 -3.56 -3.05
C GLU A 41 -11.45 -2.08 -3.38
N ARG A 42 -11.02 -1.26 -2.40
CA ARG A 42 -10.65 0.14 -2.67
C ARG A 42 -9.49 0.26 -3.66
N MET A 43 -8.47 -0.59 -3.53
CA MET A 43 -7.35 -0.63 -4.49
C MET A 43 -7.81 -0.98 -5.91
N LYS A 44 -8.75 -1.92 -6.06
CA LYS A 44 -9.35 -2.24 -7.38
C LYS A 44 -10.17 -1.09 -7.95
N ALA A 45 -10.95 -0.39 -7.13
CA ALA A 45 -11.71 0.77 -7.57
C ALA A 45 -10.76 1.88 -8.09
N ILE A 46 -9.68 2.16 -7.35
CA ILE A 46 -8.63 3.09 -7.80
C ILE A 46 -8.02 2.64 -9.13
N LEU A 47 -7.73 1.34 -9.27
CA LEU A 47 -7.21 0.81 -10.53
C LEU A 47 -8.21 0.99 -11.69
N ALA A 48 -9.51 0.82 -11.44
CA ALA A 48 -10.55 1.06 -12.44
C ALA A 48 -10.64 2.54 -12.85
N ASP A 49 -10.51 3.47 -11.91
CA ASP A 49 -10.45 4.92 -12.20
C ASP A 49 -9.23 5.28 -13.05
N ILE A 50 -8.09 4.62 -12.81
CA ILE A 50 -6.88 4.78 -13.62
C ILE A 50 -7.10 4.23 -15.03
N GLN A 51 -7.61 3.00 -15.15
CA GLN A 51 -7.80 2.32 -16.44
C GLN A 51 -8.88 2.99 -17.31
N SER A 52 -9.91 3.57 -16.69
CA SER A 52 -10.96 4.34 -17.40
C SER A 52 -10.53 5.76 -17.78
N GLY A 53 -9.32 6.17 -17.38
CA GLY A 53 -8.79 7.52 -17.58
C GLY A 53 -9.46 8.59 -16.71
N GLU A 54 -10.35 8.22 -15.80
CA GLU A 54 -10.98 9.16 -14.87
C GLU A 54 -9.96 9.85 -13.98
N PHE A 55 -8.96 9.10 -13.51
CA PHE A 55 -7.85 9.64 -12.73
C PHE A 55 -7.11 10.74 -13.51
N THR A 56 -6.81 10.51 -14.79
CA THR A 56 -6.14 11.49 -15.65
C THR A 56 -7.01 12.73 -15.89
N ARG A 57 -8.31 12.57 -16.12
CA ARG A 57 -9.24 13.70 -16.29
C ARG A 57 -9.28 14.58 -15.03
N ARG A 58 -9.37 13.96 -13.85
CA ARG A 58 -9.33 14.68 -12.56
C ARG A 58 -7.99 15.41 -12.37
N LEU A 59 -6.87 14.77 -12.72
CA LEU A 59 -5.54 15.37 -12.63
C LEU A 59 -5.40 16.60 -13.54
N VAL A 60 -5.82 16.51 -14.80
CA VAL A 60 -5.77 17.64 -15.74
C VAL A 60 -6.62 18.79 -15.23
N ALA A 61 -7.85 18.53 -14.79
CA ALA A 61 -8.72 19.55 -14.22
C ALA A 61 -8.11 20.22 -12.98
N ASN A 62 -7.45 19.47 -12.10
CA ASN A 62 -6.74 20.01 -10.94
C ASN A 62 -5.61 20.97 -11.38
N VAL A 63 -4.83 20.60 -12.39
CA VAL A 63 -3.74 21.43 -12.92
C VAL A 63 -4.29 22.70 -13.58
N GLU A 64 -5.36 22.59 -14.37
CA GLU A 64 -6.04 23.73 -15.00
C GLU A 64 -6.61 24.70 -13.96
N ASN A 65 -7.06 24.19 -12.82
CA ASN A 65 -7.54 24.98 -11.68
C ASN A 65 -6.42 25.44 -10.71
N GLY A 66 -5.16 25.35 -11.12
CA GLY A 66 -4.02 25.89 -10.34
C GLY A 66 -3.57 25.02 -9.17
N ASN A 67 -3.86 23.71 -9.19
CA ASN A 67 -3.54 22.73 -8.16
C ASN A 67 -4.15 23.03 -6.78
N THR A 68 -5.47 23.25 -6.76
CA THR A 68 -6.25 23.50 -5.53
C THR A 68 -7.21 22.38 -5.22
#